data_AF-A0A925HH05-F1
#
_entry.id   AF-A0A925HH05-F1
#
_cell.length_a   1.000
_cell.length_b   1.000
_cell.length_c   1.000
_cell.angle_alpha   90.00
_cell.angle_beta   90.00
_cell.angle_gamma   90.00
#
_symmetry.space_group_name_H-M   'P 1'
#
loop_
_entity.id
_entity.type
_entity.pdbx_description
1 polymer ?
#
loop_
_entity_poly.entity_id
_entity_poly.type
_entity_poly.pdbx_seq_one_letter_code
_entity_poly.pdbx_strand_id
1 'polypeptide(L)'
;MTVGQVAPTFAQPLTKADYEACQARDETAFRTAIQGISIRALQTGIANVDYRAAVGDQWRRIGMDQIIDDRVDLAVEELRKETSWANLLQSLADQQKAQELATAVAERVYRSGAIKAALEQLAVGVGNEVGKQMEFASQDVAEPALACLKAFVGARYGETAARAAIGGDAGRGISIDPNKGAAEMSSSAVLRESSGGIAGAAVLLMRRQLANMATRVGQRVVGSVLARLVSVVAGGIGIVLIAKDIWDLRNGVLPIIATEMKSKENKDKVQEELAKTFAEQISGHVQEIGAATADRVIDIWREFRSAHAEVLGLAERNQKFKAFVDSLQPAALPRLDEVVALLLAGEGEAGVLRRLDDGTLGTAINKLPAPAMDIARETRSVDAGIKWAALAGDSLPKVVELSLYRRTQPDQLSRASLQRLLALEDQLAIVRLASIDRAARDTLFELNDSDLKNLARSLTEDELSSLSRYLTGLQKEPRERVLRAVAANPTQIHSLSSDRVRQAVVASTDQSAAVSMMLRSGGGLDPGVIAHDVRLVSDGRVSPILLWEKHPLAIIGFVLVLLLLLLLLRRLLFTRPRSNATA
;
A
#
# COMPACT_ATOMS: atom_id res chain seq x y z
N MET A 1 -40.93 25.99 21.90
CA MET A 1 -40.46 26.84 20.80
C MET A 1 -39.80 25.94 19.79
N THR A 2 -40.26 26.02 18.54
CA THR A 2 -39.82 25.20 17.41
C THR A 2 -38.33 25.45 17.16
N VAL A 3 -37.51 24.41 17.30
CA VAL A 3 -36.11 24.40 16.85
C VAL A 3 -36.17 24.58 15.35
N GLY A 4 -35.79 25.77 14.86
CA GLY A 4 -35.64 26.00 13.43
C GLY A 4 -34.54 25.07 12.92
N GLN A 5 -34.91 24.12 12.06
CA GLN A 5 -33.93 23.39 11.26
C GLN A 5 -33.18 24.41 10.41
N VAL A 6 -31.96 24.74 10.81
CA VAL A 6 -31.02 25.48 9.96
C VAL A 6 -30.70 24.56 8.79
N ALA A 7 -31.15 24.93 7.59
CA ALA A 7 -30.81 24.20 6.39
C ALA A 7 -29.28 24.16 6.22
N PRO A 8 -28.69 23.02 5.79
CA PRO A 8 -27.26 22.93 5.56
C PRO A 8 -26.88 23.98 4.51
N THR A 9 -25.96 24.87 4.88
CA THR A 9 -25.41 25.86 3.96
C THR A 9 -24.36 25.13 3.13
N PHE A 10 -24.74 24.62 1.96
CA PHE A 10 -23.81 23.91 1.07
C PHE A 10 -22.51 24.70 0.90
N ALA A 11 -21.37 24.00 1.01
CA ALA A 11 -20.04 24.56 0.79
C ALA A 11 -20.02 25.46 -0.45
N GLN A 12 -19.60 26.71 -0.30
CA GLN A 12 -19.42 27.56 -1.47
C GLN A 12 -18.31 26.99 -2.35
N PRO A 13 -18.55 26.83 -3.67
CA PRO A 13 -17.50 26.36 -4.58
C PRO A 13 -16.31 27.31 -4.54
N LEU A 14 -15.10 26.74 -4.70
CA LEU A 14 -13.86 27.52 -4.81
C LEU A 14 -14.04 28.71 -5.75
N THR A 15 -13.68 29.90 -5.29
CA THR A 15 -13.65 31.06 -6.18
C THR A 15 -12.54 30.87 -7.21
N LYS A 16 -12.64 31.59 -8.34
CA LYS A 16 -11.59 31.57 -9.36
C LYS A 16 -10.21 31.93 -8.78
N ALA A 17 -10.15 32.93 -7.90
CA ALA A 17 -8.92 33.35 -7.23
C ALA A 17 -8.35 32.26 -6.32
N ASP A 18 -9.22 31.50 -5.63
CA ASP A 18 -8.78 30.40 -4.78
C ASP A 18 -8.23 29.24 -5.61
N TYR A 19 -8.87 28.93 -6.73
CA TYR A 19 -8.40 27.92 -7.66
C TYR A 19 -7.02 28.27 -8.24
N GLU A 20 -6.80 29.54 -8.61
CA GLU A 20 -5.50 30.04 -9.07
C GLU A 20 -4.44 29.99 -7.96
N ALA A 21 -4.80 30.32 -6.72
CA ALA A 21 -3.89 30.21 -5.57
C ALA A 21 -3.48 28.75 -5.27
N CYS A 22 -4.40 27.79 -5.50
CA CYS A 22 -4.12 26.37 -5.36
C CYS A 22 -3.18 25.82 -6.44
N GLN A 23 -3.07 26.48 -7.60
CA GLN A 23 -2.06 26.17 -8.63
C GLN A 23 -0.67 26.75 -8.32
N ALA A 24 -0.38 26.98 -7.03
CA ALA A 24 0.93 27.42 -6.55
C ALA A 24 2.08 26.57 -7.11
N ARG A 25 3.29 27.15 -7.20
CA ARG A 25 4.52 26.49 -7.69
C ARG A 25 5.35 25.79 -6.61
N ASP A 26 5.09 26.10 -5.35
CA ASP A 26 5.75 25.46 -4.21
C ASP A 26 4.72 25.04 -3.16
N GLU A 27 5.16 24.18 -2.25
CA GLU A 27 4.31 23.59 -1.22
C GLU A 27 3.95 24.60 -0.11
N THR A 28 4.79 25.62 0.11
CA THR A 28 4.53 26.66 1.12
C THR A 28 3.35 27.53 0.70
N ALA A 29 3.34 28.00 -0.56
CA ALA A 29 2.21 28.75 -1.11
C ALA A 29 0.93 27.90 -1.17
N PHE A 30 1.04 26.61 -1.50
CA PHE A 30 -0.09 25.69 -1.46
C PHE A 30 -0.68 25.51 -0.05
N ARG A 31 0.17 25.34 0.96
CA ARG A 31 -0.24 25.29 2.37
C ARG A 31 -1.01 26.56 2.77
N THR A 32 -0.49 27.73 2.41
CA THR A 32 -1.14 29.02 2.69
C THR A 32 -2.51 29.13 2.01
N ALA A 33 -2.64 28.66 0.76
CA ALA A 33 -3.92 28.65 0.04
C ALA A 33 -4.96 27.77 0.77
N ILE A 34 -4.60 26.53 1.15
CA ILE A 34 -5.50 25.64 1.89
C ILE A 34 -5.88 26.22 3.25
N GLN A 35 -4.93 26.83 3.96
CA GLN A 35 -5.20 27.48 5.23
C GLN A 35 -6.24 28.60 5.06
N GLY A 36 -6.08 29.48 4.06
CA GLY A 36 -7.02 30.57 3.78
C GLY A 36 -8.42 30.08 3.37
N ILE A 37 -8.50 28.99 2.60
CA ILE A 37 -9.77 28.33 2.25
C ILE A 37 -10.43 27.75 3.51
N SER A 38 -9.66 27.04 4.33
CA SER A 38 -10.14 26.40 5.55
C SER A 38 -10.66 27.44 6.56
N ILE A 39 -9.92 28.54 6.77
CA ILE A 39 -10.33 29.63 7.67
C ILE A 39 -11.64 30.25 7.21
N ARG A 40 -11.79 30.59 5.92
CA ARG A 40 -13.03 31.19 5.40
C ARG A 40 -14.24 30.27 5.52
N ALA A 41 -14.05 28.99 5.20
CA ALA A 41 -15.12 27.99 5.33
C ALA A 41 -15.54 27.84 6.80
N LEU A 42 -14.59 27.76 7.73
CA LEU A 42 -14.87 27.72 9.17
C LEU A 42 -15.53 29.00 9.67
N GLN A 43 -15.08 30.18 9.24
CA GLN A 43 -15.67 31.48 9.59
C GLN A 43 -17.12 31.59 9.12
N THR A 44 -17.40 31.13 7.90
CA THR A 44 -18.76 31.08 7.35
C THR A 44 -19.64 30.13 8.16
N GLY A 45 -19.10 28.98 8.53
CA GLY A 45 -19.77 27.99 9.37
C GLY A 45 -20.19 28.49 10.74
N ILE A 46 -19.37 29.33 11.37
CA ILE A 46 -19.67 29.90 12.69
C ILE A 46 -20.41 31.24 12.64
N ALA A 47 -20.61 31.83 11.46
CA ALA A 47 -21.23 33.15 11.32
C ALA A 47 -22.66 33.20 11.86
N ASN A 48 -23.37 32.07 11.83
CA ASN A 48 -24.75 31.94 12.30
C ASN A 48 -24.86 31.43 13.76
N VAL A 49 -23.75 31.30 14.48
CA VAL A 49 -23.77 30.80 15.86
C VAL A 49 -24.30 31.88 16.80
N ASP A 50 -25.45 31.61 17.41
CA ASP A 50 -25.99 32.44 18.48
C ASP A 50 -25.30 32.11 19.81
N TYR A 51 -24.16 32.76 20.06
CA TYR A 51 -23.41 32.63 21.31
C TYR A 51 -24.23 33.03 22.53
N ARG A 52 -25.20 33.94 22.37
CA ARG A 52 -26.04 34.40 23.47
C ARG A 52 -27.05 33.34 23.86
N ALA A 53 -27.71 32.73 22.90
CA ALA A 53 -28.59 31.59 23.14
C ALA A 53 -27.83 30.42 23.77
N ALA A 54 -26.63 30.09 23.25
CA ALA A 54 -25.80 29.02 23.80
C ALA A 54 -25.41 29.25 25.26
N VAL A 55 -24.97 30.48 25.60
CA VAL A 55 -24.68 30.85 26.99
C VAL A 55 -25.94 30.79 27.85
N GLY A 56 -27.07 31.34 27.40
CA GLY A 56 -28.32 31.37 28.16
C GLY A 56 -28.90 29.97 28.41
N ASP A 57 -28.80 29.05 27.45
CA ASP A 57 -29.22 27.67 27.61
C ASP A 57 -28.37 26.93 28.64
N GLN A 58 -27.05 27.06 28.55
CA GLN A 58 -26.16 26.39 29.48
C GLN A 58 -26.21 27.04 30.88
N TRP A 59 -26.36 28.36 30.96
CA TRP A 59 -26.56 29.11 32.20
C TRP A 59 -27.75 28.58 33.01
N ARG A 60 -28.87 28.31 32.32
CA ARG A 60 -30.06 27.70 32.93
C ARG A 60 -29.82 26.25 33.35
N ARG A 61 -29.13 25.46 32.52
CA ARG A 61 -28.84 24.05 32.82
C ARG A 61 -27.99 23.85 34.07
N ILE A 62 -26.99 24.70 34.28
CA ILE A 62 -26.11 24.63 35.46
C ILE A 62 -26.69 25.32 36.71
N GLY A 63 -27.85 25.99 36.58
CA GLY A 63 -28.45 26.73 37.69
C GLY A 63 -27.63 27.94 38.14
N MET A 64 -26.96 28.63 37.21
CA MET A 64 -26.02 29.72 37.53
C MET A 64 -26.68 30.86 38.32
N ASP A 65 -27.97 31.13 38.10
CA ASP A 65 -28.72 32.13 38.85
C ASP A 65 -28.68 31.87 40.35
N GLN A 66 -28.93 30.62 40.78
CA GLN A 66 -28.91 30.24 42.19
C GLN A 66 -27.49 30.33 42.76
N ILE A 67 -26.49 29.89 41.99
CA ILE A 67 -25.08 29.92 42.42
C ILE A 67 -24.63 31.37 42.67
N ILE A 68 -25.01 32.30 41.78
CA ILE A 68 -24.71 33.72 41.96
C ILE A 68 -25.44 34.26 43.18
N ASP A 69 -26.73 33.96 43.34
CA ASP A 69 -27.53 34.50 44.44
C ASP A 69 -27.00 34.06 45.80
N ASP A 70 -26.67 32.77 45.95
CA ASP A 70 -26.08 32.22 47.18
C ASP A 70 -24.71 32.85 47.47
N ARG A 71 -23.90 33.08 46.44
CA ARG A 71 -22.56 33.67 46.59
C ARG A 71 -22.61 35.15 46.90
N VAL A 72 -23.59 35.88 46.36
CA VAL A 72 -23.82 37.28 46.71
C VAL A 72 -24.20 37.40 48.19
N ASP A 73 -25.09 36.54 48.69
CA ASP A 73 -25.46 36.56 50.12
C ASP A 73 -24.27 36.27 51.04
N LEU A 74 -23.48 35.25 50.70
CA LEU A 74 -22.27 34.91 51.46
C LEU A 74 -21.26 36.07 51.46
N ALA A 75 -21.00 36.66 50.28
CA ALA A 75 -20.05 37.75 50.15
C ALA A 75 -20.50 39.01 50.90
N VAL A 76 -21.80 39.33 50.88
CA VAL A 76 -22.38 40.46 51.61
C VAL A 76 -22.30 40.24 53.12
N GLU A 77 -22.60 39.04 53.60
CA GLU A 77 -22.52 38.69 55.02
C GLU A 77 -21.08 38.69 55.55
N GLU A 78 -20.12 38.19 54.75
CA GLU A 78 -18.69 38.28 55.06
C GLU A 78 -18.23 39.74 55.14
N LEU A 79 -18.54 40.55 54.13
CA LEU A 79 -18.19 41.97 54.11
C LEU A 79 -18.87 42.75 55.24
N ARG A 80 -20.09 42.39 55.62
CA ARG A 80 -20.79 42.99 56.76
C ARG A 80 -20.08 42.71 58.09
N LYS A 81 -19.50 41.53 58.26
CA LYS A 81 -18.72 41.14 59.45
C LYS A 81 -17.34 41.80 59.50
N GLU A 82 -16.74 42.03 58.33
CA GLU A 82 -15.39 42.60 58.20
C GLU A 82 -15.36 44.15 58.17
N THR A 83 -16.44 44.77 57.69
CA THR A 83 -16.51 46.23 57.51
C THR A 83 -17.08 46.92 58.74
N SER A 84 -16.40 47.96 59.23
CA SER A 84 -16.89 48.73 60.38
C SER A 84 -18.21 49.44 60.08
N TRP A 85 -19.09 49.51 61.07
CA TRP A 85 -20.42 50.13 60.95
C TRP A 85 -20.36 51.60 60.47
N ALA A 86 -19.31 52.34 60.86
CA ALA A 86 -19.07 53.70 60.40
C ALA A 86 -18.79 53.79 58.89
N ASN A 87 -18.02 52.83 58.33
CA ASN A 87 -17.73 52.77 56.89
C ASN A 87 -18.97 52.35 56.07
N LEU A 88 -19.83 51.50 56.64
CA LEU A 88 -21.10 51.12 56.02
C LEU A 88 -22.07 52.29 55.95
N LEU A 89 -22.10 53.17 56.97
CA LEU A 89 -22.88 54.40 56.91
C LEU A 89 -22.28 55.44 55.97
N GLN A 90 -20.95 55.57 55.93
CA GLN A 90 -20.28 56.52 55.04
C GLN A 90 -20.54 56.17 53.56
N SER A 91 -20.66 54.88 53.24
CA SER A 91 -21.03 54.43 51.89
C SER A 91 -22.42 54.87 51.41
N LEU A 92 -23.31 55.30 52.33
CA LEU A 92 -24.62 55.83 51.96
C LEU A 92 -24.55 57.27 51.43
N ALA A 93 -23.50 58.01 51.78
CA ALA A 93 -23.32 59.42 51.42
C ALA A 93 -22.20 59.64 50.39
N ASP A 94 -21.39 58.62 50.12
CA ASP A 94 -20.23 58.68 49.24
C ASP A 94 -20.33 57.60 48.15
N GLN A 95 -20.53 58.04 46.91
CA GLN A 95 -20.64 57.18 45.73
C GLN A 95 -19.37 56.35 45.50
N GLN A 96 -18.20 56.92 45.75
CA GLN A 96 -16.92 56.23 45.59
C GLN A 96 -16.81 55.09 46.60
N LYS A 97 -17.25 55.31 47.84
CA LYS A 97 -17.26 54.27 48.88
C LYS A 97 -18.27 53.16 48.60
N ALA A 98 -19.44 53.48 48.03
CA ALA A 98 -20.40 52.48 47.59
C ALA A 98 -19.88 51.65 46.40
N GLN A 99 -19.18 52.28 45.46
CA GLN A 99 -18.52 51.63 44.33
C GLN A 99 -17.42 50.66 44.80
N GLU A 100 -16.62 51.07 45.80
CA GLU A 100 -15.60 50.21 46.41
C GLU A 100 -16.20 48.96 47.04
N LEU A 101 -17.29 49.11 47.81
CA LEU A 101 -17.99 47.97 48.42
C LEU A 101 -18.63 47.07 47.37
N ALA A 102 -19.25 47.62 46.33
CA ALA A 102 -19.80 46.85 45.22
C ALA A 102 -18.71 46.06 44.49
N THR A 103 -17.55 46.67 44.27
CA THR A 103 -16.37 46.00 43.69
C THR A 103 -15.89 44.87 44.59
N ALA A 104 -15.82 45.10 45.91
CA ALA A 104 -15.38 44.08 46.87
C ALA A 104 -16.35 42.89 46.97
N VAL A 105 -17.67 43.13 46.91
CA VAL A 105 -18.68 42.05 46.84
C VAL A 105 -18.51 41.30 45.51
N ALA A 106 -18.43 42.00 44.39
CA ALA A 106 -18.25 41.40 43.07
C ALA A 106 -16.97 40.55 43.00
N GLU A 107 -15.85 41.04 43.52
CA GLU A 107 -14.60 40.27 43.57
C GLU A 107 -14.75 38.97 44.38
N ARG A 108 -15.39 39.02 45.56
CA ARG A 108 -15.64 37.81 46.38
C ARG A 108 -16.55 36.82 45.68
N VAL A 109 -17.62 37.30 45.05
CA VAL A 109 -18.57 36.45 44.30
C VAL A 109 -17.87 35.79 43.12
N TYR A 110 -17.31 36.57 42.20
CA TYR A 110 -16.78 36.06 40.94
C TYR A 110 -15.45 35.30 41.12
N ARG A 111 -14.64 35.60 42.14
CA ARG A 111 -13.42 34.82 42.44
C ARG A 111 -13.68 33.56 43.26
N SER A 112 -14.92 33.34 43.73
CA SER A 112 -15.27 32.16 44.54
C SER A 112 -15.05 30.85 43.77
N GLY A 113 -14.71 29.78 44.50
CA GLY A 113 -14.51 28.45 43.91
C GLY A 113 -15.77 27.91 43.19
N ALA A 114 -16.97 28.22 43.70
CA ALA A 114 -18.21 27.79 43.07
C ALA A 114 -18.49 28.50 41.75
N ILE A 115 -18.26 29.83 41.67
CA ILE A 115 -18.43 30.55 40.39
C ILE A 115 -17.37 30.10 39.39
N LYS A 116 -16.12 29.88 39.81
CA LYS A 116 -15.09 29.30 38.94
C LYS A 116 -15.51 27.95 38.36
N ALA A 117 -15.95 27.02 39.22
CA ALA A 117 -16.41 25.70 38.78
C ALA A 117 -17.64 25.80 37.85
N ALA A 118 -18.58 26.71 38.14
CA ALA A 118 -19.75 26.94 37.31
C ALA A 118 -19.39 27.54 35.94
N LEU A 119 -18.43 28.47 35.89
CA LEU A 119 -17.92 29.04 34.64
C LEU A 119 -17.14 28.01 33.81
N GLU A 120 -16.41 27.09 34.44
CA GLU A 120 -15.77 25.95 33.76
C GLU A 120 -16.83 25.06 33.10
N GLN A 121 -17.88 24.67 33.83
CA GLN A 121 -18.98 23.87 33.29
C GLN A 121 -19.77 24.62 32.20
N LEU A 122 -19.96 25.93 32.35
CA LEU A 122 -20.56 26.78 31.34
C LEU A 122 -19.72 26.76 30.06
N ALA A 123 -18.41 26.98 30.18
CA ALA A 123 -17.50 27.00 29.04
C ALA A 123 -17.40 25.65 28.32
N VAL A 124 -17.39 24.54 29.05
CA VAL A 124 -17.45 23.19 28.46
C VAL A 124 -18.77 22.99 27.71
N GLY A 125 -19.90 23.39 28.30
CA GLY A 125 -21.22 23.24 27.67
C GLY A 125 -21.38 24.09 26.42
N VAL A 126 -21.01 25.38 26.48
CA VAL A 126 -21.02 26.29 25.32
C VAL A 126 -20.06 25.79 24.25
N GLY A 127 -18.84 25.36 24.63
CA GLY A 127 -17.87 24.80 23.71
C GLY A 127 -18.37 23.54 22.99
N ASN A 128 -19.12 22.67 23.68
CA ASN A 128 -19.74 21.49 23.06
C ASN A 128 -20.84 21.86 22.06
N GLU A 129 -21.67 22.86 22.37
CA GLU A 129 -22.75 23.28 21.48
C GLU A 129 -22.21 23.97 20.22
N VAL A 130 -21.24 24.89 20.39
CA VAL A 130 -20.55 25.49 19.24
C VAL A 130 -19.76 24.44 18.46
N GLY A 131 -19.13 23.49 19.15
CA GLY A 131 -18.41 22.38 18.52
C GLY A 131 -19.29 21.52 17.60
N LYS A 132 -20.55 21.26 17.97
CA LYS A 132 -21.51 20.56 17.10
C LYS A 132 -21.85 21.37 15.84
N GLN A 133 -22.06 22.68 15.98
CA GLN A 133 -22.31 23.55 14.83
C GLN A 133 -21.08 23.62 13.90
N MET A 134 -19.88 23.69 14.48
CA MET A 134 -18.62 23.62 13.74
C MET A 134 -18.40 22.27 13.06
N GLU A 135 -18.86 21.17 13.64
CA GLU A 135 -18.77 19.83 13.04
C GLU A 135 -19.57 19.76 11.72
N PHE A 136 -20.79 20.31 11.68
CA PHE A 136 -21.55 20.42 10.44
C PHE A 136 -20.83 21.29 9.40
N ALA A 137 -20.36 22.47 9.81
CA ALA A 137 -19.60 23.35 8.92
C ALA A 137 -18.26 22.75 8.45
N SER A 138 -17.66 21.85 9.23
CA SER A 138 -16.38 21.23 8.89
C SER A 138 -16.48 20.15 7.82
N GLN A 139 -17.63 19.50 7.72
CA GLN A 139 -17.90 18.58 6.62
C GLN A 139 -17.85 19.33 5.27
N ASP A 140 -18.25 20.61 5.27
CA ASP A 140 -18.20 21.50 4.11
C ASP A 140 -16.79 22.05 3.80
N VAL A 141 -15.81 21.92 4.71
CA VAL A 141 -14.41 22.38 4.49
C VAL A 141 -13.60 21.37 3.66
N ALA A 142 -13.97 20.09 3.70
CA ALA A 142 -13.23 19.02 3.04
C ALA A 142 -13.24 19.16 1.51
N GLU A 143 -14.38 19.49 0.92
CA GLU A 143 -14.53 19.61 -0.53
C GLU A 143 -13.64 20.71 -1.15
N PRO A 144 -13.63 21.96 -0.65
CA PRO A 144 -12.72 22.99 -1.14
C PRO A 144 -11.24 22.64 -0.94
N ALA A 145 -10.88 22.01 0.17
CA ALA A 145 -9.49 21.61 0.42
C ALA A 145 -9.02 20.51 -0.54
N LEU A 146 -9.88 19.53 -0.83
CA LEU A 146 -9.59 18.47 -1.80
C LEU A 146 -9.55 19.00 -3.23
N ALA A 147 -10.45 19.91 -3.59
CA ALA A 147 -10.42 20.57 -4.90
C ALA A 147 -9.17 21.46 -5.07
N CYS A 148 -8.67 22.06 -3.99
CA CYS A 148 -7.39 22.75 -3.97
C CYS A 148 -6.22 21.79 -4.21
N LEU A 149 -6.18 20.66 -3.50
CA LEU A 149 -5.19 19.59 -3.73
C LEU A 149 -5.25 19.07 -5.17
N LYS A 150 -6.46 18.88 -5.70
CA LYS A 150 -6.67 18.48 -7.09
C LYS A 150 -6.02 19.46 -8.06
N ALA A 151 -6.25 20.76 -7.88
CA ALA A 151 -5.69 21.80 -8.73
C ALA A 151 -4.16 21.82 -8.64
N PHE A 152 -3.61 21.69 -7.43
CA PHE A 152 -2.17 21.65 -7.19
C PHE A 152 -1.48 20.47 -7.88
N VAL A 153 -2.02 19.25 -7.71
CA VAL A 153 -1.44 18.03 -8.28
C VAL A 153 -1.70 17.97 -9.79
N GLY A 154 -2.92 18.27 -10.22
CA GLY A 154 -3.34 18.17 -11.62
C GLY A 154 -2.52 19.04 -12.56
N ALA A 155 -2.25 20.29 -12.15
CA ALA A 155 -1.46 21.23 -12.94
C ALA A 155 -0.06 20.67 -13.26
N ARG A 156 0.56 19.96 -12.32
CA ARG A 156 1.95 19.48 -12.45
C ARG A 156 2.03 18.05 -12.97
N TYR A 157 1.37 17.13 -12.29
CA TYR A 157 1.56 15.69 -12.44
C TYR A 157 0.47 14.99 -13.27
N GLY A 158 -0.63 15.69 -13.54
CA GLY A 158 -1.75 15.15 -14.32
C GLY A 158 -3.00 14.91 -13.48
N GLU A 159 -4.14 14.92 -14.15
CA GLU A 159 -5.47 14.76 -13.59
C GLU A 159 -5.69 13.36 -13.00
N THR A 160 -5.05 12.31 -13.54
CA THR A 160 -5.12 10.96 -12.96
C THR A 160 -4.33 10.87 -11.65
N ALA A 161 -3.14 11.47 -11.60
CA ALA A 161 -2.37 11.57 -10.36
C ALA A 161 -3.13 12.37 -9.29
N ALA A 162 -3.80 13.45 -9.67
CA ALA A 162 -4.64 14.24 -8.78
C ALA A 162 -5.82 13.41 -8.23
N ARG A 163 -6.52 12.67 -9.10
CA ARG A 163 -7.61 11.77 -8.69
C ARG A 163 -7.13 10.65 -7.78
N ALA A 164 -5.96 10.08 -8.03
CA ALA A 164 -5.39 9.04 -7.18
C ALA A 164 -4.92 9.56 -5.82
N ALA A 165 -4.32 10.76 -5.76
CA ALA A 165 -3.95 11.41 -4.50
C ALA A 165 -5.17 11.66 -3.60
N ILE A 166 -6.34 11.90 -4.22
CA ILE A 166 -7.61 12.12 -3.51
C ILE A 166 -8.33 10.80 -3.20
N GLY A 167 -8.23 9.79 -4.10
CA GLY A 167 -9.02 8.55 -4.06
C GLY A 167 -8.29 7.25 -3.71
N GLY A 168 -7.00 7.29 -3.39
CA GLY A 168 -6.20 6.11 -3.02
C GLY A 168 -6.64 5.46 -1.70
N ASP A 169 -5.90 4.49 -1.16
CA ASP A 169 -6.17 3.91 0.17
C ASP A 169 -6.21 4.98 1.29
N ALA A 170 -5.52 6.11 1.10
CA ALA A 170 -5.64 7.30 1.95
C ALA A 170 -7.00 8.03 1.85
N GLY A 171 -7.80 7.78 0.80
CA GLY A 171 -9.09 8.41 0.48
C GLY A 171 -10.31 7.49 0.53
N ARG A 172 -10.18 6.18 0.80
CA ARG A 172 -11.32 5.23 0.83
C ARG A 172 -12.35 5.47 1.94
N GLY A 173 -12.11 6.37 2.90
CA GLY A 173 -13.05 6.68 3.97
C GLY A 173 -14.02 7.84 3.70
N ILE A 174 -14.38 8.14 2.44
CA ILE A 174 -15.07 9.39 2.07
C ILE A 174 -16.38 9.16 1.27
N SER A 175 -17.00 7.97 1.33
CA SER A 175 -18.38 7.80 0.87
C SER A 175 -19.32 7.63 2.07
N ILE A 176 -19.95 8.71 2.52
CA ILE A 176 -21.13 8.64 3.40
C ILE A 176 -22.35 8.67 2.49
N ASP A 177 -23.10 7.56 2.46
CA ASP A 177 -24.37 7.44 1.76
C ASP A 177 -25.43 8.34 2.43
N PRO A 178 -25.94 9.39 1.76
CA PRO A 178 -26.94 10.30 2.33
C PRO A 178 -28.26 9.62 2.70
N ASN A 179 -28.56 8.45 2.10
CA ASN A 179 -29.83 7.75 2.29
C ASN A 179 -29.86 6.82 3.52
N LYS A 180 -28.76 6.70 4.27
CA LYS A 180 -28.71 5.92 5.53
C LYS A 180 -28.92 6.76 6.80
N GLY A 181 -29.27 8.03 6.67
CA GLY A 181 -29.33 8.99 7.77
C GLY A 181 -30.56 8.96 8.68
N ALA A 182 -31.41 7.93 8.70
CA ALA A 182 -32.69 8.01 9.43
C ALA A 182 -33.12 6.81 10.29
N ALA A 183 -32.38 5.70 10.35
CA ALA A 183 -32.80 4.57 11.18
C ALA A 183 -31.62 3.99 11.99
N GLU A 184 -31.68 4.22 13.30
CA GLU A 184 -30.92 3.57 14.37
C GLU A 184 -29.46 3.23 14.04
N MET A 185 -28.58 4.22 14.14
CA MET A 185 -27.13 4.00 14.13
C MET A 185 -26.56 4.24 15.53
N SER A 186 -26.09 3.16 16.18
CA SER A 186 -25.37 3.25 17.45
C SER A 186 -24.01 3.93 17.25
N SER A 187 -23.59 4.70 18.25
CA SER A 187 -22.34 5.47 18.29
C SER A 187 -21.08 4.62 18.05
N SER A 188 -21.15 3.30 18.22
CA SER A 188 -20.06 2.36 17.97
C SER A 188 -19.92 1.90 16.51
N ALA A 189 -20.96 2.03 15.68
CA ALA A 189 -20.90 1.68 14.25
C ALA A 189 -20.22 2.78 13.41
N VAL A 190 -20.35 4.05 13.81
CA VAL A 190 -19.76 5.22 13.12
C VAL A 190 -18.21 5.26 13.24
N LEU A 191 -17.65 4.61 14.26
CA LEU A 191 -16.20 4.60 14.53
C LEU A 191 -15.41 3.62 13.64
N ARG A 192 -16.06 2.60 13.07
CA ARG A 192 -15.36 1.53 12.34
C ARG A 192 -15.29 1.76 10.82
N GLU A 193 -16.21 2.54 10.27
CA GLU A 193 -16.31 2.74 8.82
C GLU A 193 -15.77 4.10 8.35
N SER A 194 -15.68 5.09 9.25
CA SER A 194 -15.16 6.44 8.93
C SER A 194 -13.66 6.62 9.16
N SER A 195 -12.94 5.68 9.77
CA SER A 195 -11.57 5.90 10.28
C SER A 195 -10.43 5.74 9.25
N GLY A 196 -10.73 5.40 7.98
CA GLY A 196 -9.71 5.08 6.97
C GLY A 196 -9.31 6.19 5.99
N GLY A 197 -10.06 7.30 5.88
CA GLY A 197 -9.84 8.31 4.81
C GLY A 197 -9.48 9.71 5.30
N ILE A 198 -9.03 10.60 4.39
CA ILE A 198 -8.75 12.03 4.64
C ILE A 198 -9.88 12.72 5.40
N ALA A 199 -11.15 12.48 5.02
CA ALA A 199 -12.30 13.06 5.73
C ALA A 199 -12.46 12.47 7.14
N GLY A 200 -12.24 11.18 7.31
CA GLY A 200 -12.23 10.47 8.60
C GLY A 200 -11.16 10.95 9.57
N ALA A 201 -9.93 11.04 9.09
CA ALA A 201 -8.80 11.55 9.85
C ALA A 201 -8.97 13.05 10.11
N ALA A 202 -9.46 13.85 9.17
CA ALA A 202 -9.76 15.27 9.37
C ALA A 202 -10.87 15.46 10.41
N VAL A 203 -11.95 14.69 10.36
CA VAL A 203 -13.03 14.72 11.35
C VAL A 203 -12.55 14.25 12.72
N LEU A 204 -11.74 13.18 12.81
CA LEU A 204 -11.18 12.72 14.09
C LEU A 204 -10.18 13.71 14.69
N LEU A 205 -9.33 14.29 13.85
CA LEU A 205 -8.33 15.27 14.27
C LEU A 205 -9.02 16.58 14.65
N MET A 206 -10.07 16.97 13.92
CA MET A 206 -10.92 18.10 14.27
C MET A 206 -11.70 17.84 15.56
N ARG A 207 -12.29 16.66 15.76
CA ARG A 207 -12.92 16.29 17.05
C ARG A 207 -11.92 16.32 18.20
N ARG A 208 -10.69 15.82 17.98
CA ARG A 208 -9.61 15.88 18.98
C ARG A 208 -9.19 17.32 19.27
N GLN A 209 -9.07 18.16 18.24
CA GLN A 209 -8.73 19.57 18.40
C GLN A 209 -9.87 20.38 19.01
N LEU A 210 -11.12 20.12 18.65
CA LEU A 210 -12.33 20.71 19.24
C LEU A 210 -12.48 20.29 20.72
N ALA A 211 -12.20 19.05 21.08
CA ALA A 211 -12.20 18.58 22.47
C ALA A 211 -11.08 19.24 23.30
N ASN A 212 -9.87 19.33 22.73
CA ASN A 212 -8.74 20.06 23.32
C ASN A 212 -9.00 21.57 23.40
N MET A 213 -9.83 22.11 22.50
CA MET A 213 -10.23 23.50 22.46
C MET A 213 -11.30 23.80 23.50
N ALA A 214 -12.33 22.96 23.66
CA ALA A 214 -13.35 23.13 24.69
C ALA A 214 -12.74 23.19 26.10
N THR A 215 -11.69 22.38 26.34
CA THR A 215 -10.93 22.39 27.60
C THR A 215 -10.04 23.64 27.75
N ARG A 216 -9.35 24.10 26.69
CA ARG A 216 -8.51 25.32 26.74
C ARG A 216 -9.33 26.62 26.80
N VAL A 217 -10.46 26.67 26.09
CA VAL A 217 -11.44 27.76 26.16
C VAL A 217 -11.96 27.86 27.58
N GLY A 218 -12.31 26.73 28.22
CA GLY A 218 -12.67 26.71 29.64
C GLY A 218 -11.63 27.35 30.56
N GLN A 219 -10.35 27.01 30.40
CA GLN A 219 -9.28 27.55 31.24
C GLN A 219 -9.00 29.05 31.00
N ARG A 220 -9.03 29.53 29.75
CA ARG A 220 -8.76 30.95 29.42
C ARG A 220 -9.92 31.88 29.73
N VAL A 221 -11.15 31.41 29.57
CA VAL A 221 -12.37 32.13 29.92
C VAL A 221 -12.37 32.39 31.43
N VAL A 222 -12.09 31.39 32.26
CA VAL A 222 -12.09 31.52 33.73
C VAL A 222 -11.02 32.49 34.25
N GLY A 223 -9.92 32.73 33.52
CA GLY A 223 -8.89 33.69 33.92
C GLY A 223 -9.25 35.14 33.58
N SER A 224 -9.45 35.42 32.30
CA SER A 224 -9.60 36.80 31.79
C SER A 224 -10.99 37.40 32.02
N VAL A 225 -12.02 36.56 32.12
CA VAL A 225 -13.41 37.02 32.22
C VAL A 225 -13.76 37.51 33.62
N LEU A 226 -13.16 36.95 34.67
CA LEU A 226 -13.47 37.36 36.04
C LEU A 226 -13.25 38.85 36.29
N ALA A 227 -12.18 39.43 35.71
CA ALA A 227 -11.92 40.86 35.82
C ALA A 227 -12.95 41.72 35.06
N ARG A 228 -13.37 41.27 33.86
CA ARG A 228 -14.40 41.95 33.06
C ARG A 228 -15.77 41.88 33.75
N LEU A 229 -16.14 40.73 34.31
CA LEU A 229 -17.40 40.53 35.04
C LEU A 229 -17.48 41.41 36.29
N VAL A 230 -16.39 41.50 37.05
CA VAL A 230 -16.32 42.41 38.20
C VAL A 230 -16.55 43.86 37.76
N SER A 231 -15.92 44.29 36.67
CA SER A 231 -16.08 45.64 36.13
C SER A 231 -17.51 45.94 35.65
N VAL A 232 -18.16 44.98 34.99
CA VAL A 232 -19.52 45.13 34.45
C VAL A 232 -20.55 45.23 35.56
N VAL A 233 -20.41 44.38 36.58
CA VAL A 233 -21.33 44.34 37.72
C VAL A 233 -21.12 45.53 38.64
N ALA A 234 -19.87 45.89 38.96
CA ALA A 234 -19.58 47.07 39.77
C ALA A 234 -19.99 48.38 39.06
N GLY A 235 -19.81 48.46 37.74
CA GLY A 235 -20.23 49.61 36.93
C GLY A 235 -21.76 49.79 36.87
N GLY A 236 -22.52 48.69 36.79
CA GLY A 236 -24.00 48.75 36.78
C GLY A 236 -24.61 49.21 38.10
N ILE A 237 -24.01 48.84 39.23
CA ILE A 237 -24.51 49.18 40.58
C ILE A 237 -24.33 50.68 40.89
N GLY A 238 -23.27 51.31 40.37
CA GLY A 238 -23.02 52.74 40.54
C GLY A 238 -24.11 53.67 39.98
N ILE A 239 -24.90 53.20 38.99
CA ILE A 239 -26.00 53.96 38.38
C ILE A 239 -27.28 53.86 39.20
N VAL A 240 -27.58 52.68 39.78
CA VAL A 240 -28.83 52.44 40.53
C VAL A 240 -28.79 53.08 41.92
N LEU A 241 -27.60 53.22 42.51
CA LEU A 241 -27.41 53.91 43.79
C LEU A 241 -27.80 55.40 43.74
N ILE A 242 -27.94 56.00 42.54
CA ILE A 242 -28.39 57.39 42.34
C ILE A 242 -29.93 57.51 42.37
N ALA A 243 -30.66 56.40 42.18
CA ALA A 243 -32.11 56.41 41.93
C ALA A 243 -33.00 55.90 43.08
N LYS A 244 -32.43 55.29 44.14
CA LYS A 244 -33.20 54.63 45.21
C LYS A 244 -33.40 55.52 46.44
N ASP A 245 -34.64 55.60 46.91
CA ASP A 245 -35.13 56.55 47.91
C ASP A 245 -34.62 56.27 49.35
N ILE A 246 -34.51 57.33 50.16
CA ILE A 246 -33.73 57.37 51.43
C ILE A 246 -34.25 56.41 52.53
N TRP A 247 -35.44 55.84 52.37
CA TRP A 247 -36.13 55.06 53.40
C TRP A 247 -35.60 53.62 53.60
N ASP A 248 -35.01 52.99 52.59
CA ASP A 248 -34.37 51.65 52.68
C ASP A 248 -32.93 51.68 53.25
N LEU A 249 -32.37 52.87 53.49
CA LEU A 249 -30.95 53.09 53.78
C LEU A 249 -30.52 52.81 55.23
N ARG A 250 -31.44 52.41 56.12
CA ARG A 250 -31.16 52.20 57.56
C ARG A 250 -30.19 51.03 57.85
N ASN A 251 -29.90 50.20 56.85
CA ASN A 251 -29.05 49.00 56.94
C ASN A 251 -27.74 49.07 56.10
N GLY A 252 -27.36 50.24 55.54
CA GLY A 252 -26.17 50.40 54.67
C GLY A 252 -26.44 50.09 53.18
N VAL A 253 -25.46 50.28 52.28
CA VAL A 253 -25.61 50.02 50.83
C VAL A 253 -25.56 48.54 50.44
N LEU A 254 -25.08 47.66 51.33
CA LEU A 254 -24.87 46.23 51.04
C LEU A 254 -26.15 45.47 50.59
N PRO A 255 -27.35 45.69 51.17
CA PRO A 255 -28.59 45.07 50.68
C PRO A 255 -28.99 45.54 49.27
N ILE A 256 -28.67 46.78 48.91
CA ILE A 256 -28.91 47.32 47.56
C ILE A 256 -27.94 46.65 46.58
N ILE A 257 -26.66 46.59 46.94
CA ILE A 257 -25.65 45.85 46.17
C ILE A 257 -26.10 44.39 45.97
N ALA A 258 -26.60 43.73 47.03
CA ALA A 258 -27.10 42.36 46.93
C ALA A 258 -28.25 42.24 45.95
N THR A 259 -29.26 43.11 46.06
CA THR A 259 -30.45 43.07 45.19
C THR A 259 -30.09 43.35 43.74
N GLU A 260 -29.22 44.33 43.50
CA GLU A 260 -28.76 44.66 42.15
C GLU A 260 -27.88 43.56 41.56
N MET A 261 -26.94 42.97 42.32
CA MET A 261 -26.13 41.86 41.83
C MET A 261 -26.94 40.62 41.47
N LYS A 262 -28.08 40.40 42.14
CA LYS A 262 -29.02 39.31 41.88
C LYS A 262 -30.04 39.62 40.79
N SER A 263 -30.11 40.87 40.34
CA SER A 263 -31.11 41.32 39.39
C SER A 263 -30.96 40.61 38.04
N LYS A 264 -32.09 40.40 37.37
CA LYS A 264 -32.10 39.81 36.03
C LYS A 264 -31.26 40.63 35.05
N GLU A 265 -31.31 41.95 35.15
CA GLU A 265 -30.55 42.85 34.28
C GLU A 265 -29.04 42.64 34.41
N ASN A 266 -28.51 42.52 35.64
CA ASN A 266 -27.08 42.29 35.84
C ASN A 266 -26.66 40.88 35.39
N LYS A 267 -27.47 39.86 35.65
CA LYS A 267 -27.26 38.51 35.12
C LYS A 267 -27.27 38.49 33.59
N ASP A 268 -28.16 39.27 32.98
CA ASP A 268 -28.22 39.42 31.53
C ASP A 268 -26.97 40.10 30.96
N LYS A 269 -26.43 41.14 31.61
CA LYS A 269 -25.14 41.77 31.22
C LYS A 269 -23.96 40.79 31.35
N VAL A 270 -23.93 40.00 32.42
CA VAL A 270 -22.89 38.98 32.64
C VAL A 270 -22.92 37.91 31.54
N GLN A 271 -24.10 37.41 31.18
CA GLN A 271 -24.26 36.50 30.05
C GLN A 271 -23.82 37.12 28.72
N GLU A 272 -23.90 38.45 28.55
CA GLU A 272 -23.58 39.14 27.30
C GLU A 272 -22.08 39.22 27.11
N GLU A 273 -21.39 39.60 28.18
CA GLU A 273 -19.93 39.61 28.23
C GLU A 273 -19.32 38.22 28.10
N LEU A 274 -19.98 37.20 28.65
CA LEU A 274 -19.61 35.80 28.42
C LEU A 274 -19.77 35.43 26.95
N ALA A 275 -20.92 35.71 26.34
CA ALA A 275 -21.18 35.43 24.92
C ALA A 275 -20.17 36.12 24.00
N LYS A 276 -19.88 37.40 24.25
CA LYS A 276 -18.86 38.17 23.53
C LYS A 276 -17.48 37.55 23.67
N THR A 277 -17.10 37.14 24.88
CA THR A 277 -15.79 36.52 25.10
C THR A 277 -15.68 35.16 24.39
N PHE A 278 -16.73 34.34 24.40
CA PHE A 278 -16.73 33.09 23.63
C PHE A 278 -16.59 33.34 22.13
N ALA A 279 -17.29 34.35 21.58
CA ALA A 279 -17.16 34.72 20.18
C ALA A 279 -15.72 35.15 19.81
N GLU A 280 -15.10 36.00 20.64
CA GLU A 280 -13.70 36.44 20.46
C GLU A 280 -12.72 35.26 20.48
N GLN A 281 -12.84 34.35 21.48
CA GLN A 281 -11.94 33.20 21.62
C GLN A 281 -12.09 32.20 20.48
N ILE A 282 -13.33 31.88 20.09
CA ILE A 282 -13.60 30.90 19.04
C ILE A 282 -13.12 31.41 17.68
N SER A 283 -13.34 32.69 17.38
CA SER A 283 -12.80 33.33 16.16
C SER A 283 -11.27 33.26 16.09
N GLY A 284 -10.57 33.49 17.20
CA GLY A 284 -9.11 33.34 17.27
C GLY A 284 -8.65 31.90 16.98
N HIS A 285 -9.38 30.90 17.48
CA HIS A 285 -9.04 29.49 17.28
C HIS A 285 -9.32 28.97 15.86
N VAL A 286 -10.24 29.58 15.10
CA VAL A 286 -10.46 29.22 13.68
C VAL A 286 -9.16 29.28 12.87
N GLN A 287 -8.27 30.23 13.17
CA GLN A 287 -6.96 30.33 12.51
C GLN A 287 -6.06 29.11 12.78
N GLU A 288 -6.03 28.64 14.03
CA GLU A 288 -5.25 27.46 14.45
C GLU A 288 -5.78 26.18 13.79
N ILE A 289 -7.11 26.00 13.74
CA ILE A 289 -7.74 24.86 13.06
C ILE A 289 -7.40 24.90 11.57
N GLY A 290 -7.55 26.06 10.92
CA GLY A 290 -7.22 26.21 9.50
C GLY A 290 -5.75 25.86 9.19
N ALA A 291 -4.81 26.24 10.06
CA ALA A 291 -3.41 25.89 9.92
C ALA A 291 -3.18 24.36 10.06
N ALA A 292 -3.79 23.73 11.08
CA ALA A 292 -3.68 22.30 11.29
C ALA A 292 -4.30 21.47 10.16
N THR A 293 -5.43 21.94 9.60
CA THR A 293 -6.05 21.34 8.40
C THR A 293 -5.11 21.39 7.20
N ALA A 294 -4.49 22.55 6.97
CA ALA A 294 -3.52 22.69 5.88
C ALA A 294 -2.32 21.75 6.06
N ASP A 295 -1.75 21.67 7.26
CA ASP A 295 -0.64 20.76 7.58
C ASP A 295 -1.00 19.30 7.25
N ARG A 296 -2.21 18.86 7.62
CA ARG A 296 -2.64 17.49 7.33
C ARG A 296 -2.77 17.21 5.84
N VAL A 297 -3.31 18.14 5.05
CA VAL A 297 -3.42 17.99 3.59
C VAL A 297 -2.03 17.92 2.95
N ILE A 298 -1.07 18.71 3.44
CA ILE A 298 0.33 18.63 3.02
C ILE A 298 0.92 17.27 3.34
N ASP A 299 0.69 16.73 4.54
CA ASP A 299 1.21 15.41 4.91
C ASP A 299 0.68 14.30 4.00
N ILE A 300 -0.61 14.31 3.67
CA ILE A 300 -1.23 13.36 2.74
C ILE A 300 -0.58 13.48 1.35
N TRP A 301 -0.39 14.72 0.88
CA TRP A 301 0.30 14.96 -0.39
C TRP A 301 1.73 14.41 -0.38
N ARG A 302 2.49 14.65 0.69
CA ARG A 302 3.88 14.17 0.82
C ARG A 302 3.95 12.64 0.86
N GLU A 303 3.03 11.99 1.56
CA GLU A 303 2.94 10.53 1.62
C GLU A 303 2.67 9.94 0.22
N PHE A 304 1.68 10.47 -0.48
CA PHE A 304 1.39 10.08 -1.86
C PHE A 304 2.58 10.34 -2.78
N ARG A 305 3.20 11.53 -2.69
CA ARG A 305 4.36 11.89 -3.51
C ARG A 305 5.54 10.94 -3.28
N SER A 306 5.77 10.53 -2.04
CA SER A 306 6.83 9.58 -1.68
C SER A 306 6.56 8.19 -2.27
N ALA A 307 5.31 7.71 -2.18
CA ALA A 307 4.93 6.41 -2.73
C ALA A 307 5.06 6.32 -4.26
N HIS A 308 4.85 7.45 -4.95
CA HIS A 308 4.83 7.53 -6.42
C HIS A 308 5.98 8.38 -7.00
N ALA A 309 7.09 8.50 -6.28
CA ALA A 309 8.14 9.49 -6.56
C ALA A 309 8.70 9.43 -7.98
N GLU A 310 9.03 8.23 -8.48
CA GLU A 310 9.61 8.04 -9.82
C GLU A 310 8.62 8.41 -10.94
N VAL A 311 7.38 7.93 -10.83
CA VAL A 311 6.32 8.21 -11.81
C VAL A 311 5.97 9.69 -11.85
N LEU A 312 5.81 10.32 -10.67
CA LEU A 312 5.52 11.75 -10.58
C LEU A 312 6.70 12.59 -11.11
N GLY A 313 7.94 12.20 -10.78
CA GLY A 313 9.14 12.86 -11.28
C GLY A 313 9.25 12.80 -12.80
N LEU A 314 8.91 11.66 -13.41
CA LEU A 314 8.87 11.50 -14.87
C LEU A 314 7.74 12.33 -15.50
N ALA A 315 6.55 12.31 -14.92
CA ALA A 315 5.41 13.09 -15.41
C ALA A 315 5.67 14.61 -15.36
N GLU A 316 6.40 15.08 -14.35
CA GLU A 316 6.77 16.50 -14.24
C GLU A 316 7.76 16.93 -15.34
N ARG A 317 8.70 16.06 -15.73
CA ARG A 317 9.72 16.37 -16.75
C ARG A 317 9.27 16.09 -18.19
N ASN A 318 8.33 15.16 -18.38
CA ASN A 318 7.96 14.68 -19.71
C ASN A 318 6.44 14.77 -19.96
N GLN A 319 6.05 15.68 -20.85
CA GLN A 319 4.65 15.95 -21.16
C GLN A 319 3.93 14.76 -21.83
N LYS A 320 4.63 13.97 -22.66
CA LYS A 320 4.03 12.76 -23.26
C LYS A 320 3.74 11.70 -22.19
N PHE A 321 4.69 11.49 -21.28
CA PHE A 321 4.50 10.54 -20.18
C PHE A 321 3.37 11.00 -19.26
N LYS A 322 3.28 12.29 -18.93
CA LYS A 322 2.14 12.86 -18.21
C LYS A 322 0.80 12.57 -18.89
N ALA A 323 0.71 12.83 -20.20
CA ALA A 323 -0.51 12.53 -20.98
C ALA A 323 -0.86 11.04 -20.96
N PHE A 324 0.14 10.16 -20.95
CA PHE A 324 -0.06 8.73 -20.78
C PHE A 324 -0.60 8.37 -19.38
N VAL A 325 -0.01 8.92 -18.31
CA VAL A 325 -0.55 8.75 -16.94
C VAL A 325 -2.00 9.22 -16.86
N ASP A 326 -2.34 10.32 -17.52
CA ASP A 326 -3.71 10.85 -17.58
C ASP A 326 -4.69 9.96 -18.34
N SER A 327 -4.20 9.11 -19.24
CA SER A 327 -5.02 8.11 -19.93
C SER A 327 -5.33 6.88 -19.06
N LEU A 328 -4.60 6.67 -17.97
CA LEU A 328 -4.78 5.53 -17.08
C LEU A 328 -5.88 5.77 -16.05
N GLN A 329 -6.43 4.68 -15.53
CA GLN A 329 -7.29 4.72 -14.35
C GLN A 329 -6.45 4.88 -13.09
N PRO A 330 -6.94 5.59 -12.04
CA PRO A 330 -6.21 5.74 -10.77
C PRO A 330 -5.73 4.41 -10.16
N ALA A 331 -6.53 3.34 -10.28
CA ALA A 331 -6.20 2.00 -9.77
C ALA A 331 -4.99 1.35 -10.48
N ALA A 332 -4.59 1.85 -11.65
CA ALA A 332 -3.43 1.36 -12.39
C ALA A 332 -2.11 2.00 -11.94
N LEU A 333 -2.13 3.05 -11.09
CA LEU A 333 -0.91 3.72 -10.65
C LEU A 333 0.08 2.79 -9.91
N PRO A 334 -0.33 1.97 -8.91
CA PRO A 334 0.61 1.07 -8.25
C PRO A 334 1.31 0.11 -9.23
N ARG A 335 0.56 -0.30 -10.26
CA ARG A 335 1.10 -1.14 -11.33
C ARG A 335 2.05 -0.37 -12.24
N LEU A 336 1.73 0.88 -12.57
CA LEU A 336 2.63 1.76 -13.29
C LEU A 336 3.93 1.98 -12.50
N ASP A 337 3.87 2.22 -11.19
CA ASP A 337 5.06 2.39 -10.36
C ASP A 337 5.96 1.16 -10.41
N GLU A 338 5.38 -0.04 -10.24
CA GLU A 338 6.12 -1.29 -10.29
C GLU A 338 6.81 -1.49 -11.65
N VAL A 339 6.08 -1.30 -12.75
CA VAL A 339 6.62 -1.44 -14.11
C VAL A 339 7.71 -0.40 -14.37
N VAL A 340 7.48 0.87 -14.01
CA VAL A 340 8.45 1.95 -14.18
C VAL A 340 9.70 1.70 -13.35
N ALA A 341 9.57 1.25 -12.09
CA ALA A 341 10.71 0.92 -11.25
C ALA A 341 11.58 -0.20 -11.86
N LEU A 342 10.95 -1.27 -12.37
CA LEU A 342 11.66 -2.35 -13.07
C LEU A 342 12.38 -1.85 -14.33
N LEU A 343 11.72 -0.99 -15.11
CA LEU A 343 12.29 -0.44 -16.34
C LEU A 343 13.42 0.56 -16.07
N LEU A 344 13.29 1.40 -15.04
CA LEU A 344 14.35 2.33 -14.63
C LEU A 344 15.60 1.58 -14.17
N ALA A 345 15.42 0.48 -13.42
CA ALA A 345 16.55 -0.33 -12.95
C ALA A 345 17.29 -1.06 -14.08
N GLY A 346 16.59 -1.49 -15.13
CA GLY A 346 17.19 -2.26 -16.24
C GLY A 346 17.58 -1.44 -17.47
N GLU A 347 16.72 -0.51 -17.88
CA GLU A 347 16.83 0.22 -19.16
C GLU A 347 16.97 1.75 -18.98
N GLY A 348 16.82 2.26 -17.75
CA GLY A 348 16.83 3.69 -17.44
C GLY A 348 15.62 4.45 -18.00
N GLU A 349 15.62 5.78 -17.82
CA GLU A 349 14.54 6.67 -18.28
C GLU A 349 14.31 6.59 -19.79
N ALA A 350 15.39 6.49 -20.59
CA ALA A 350 15.30 6.32 -22.03
C ALA A 350 14.55 5.03 -22.42
N GLY A 351 14.66 3.97 -21.61
CA GLY A 351 13.90 2.74 -21.79
C GLY A 351 12.40 2.90 -21.57
N VAL A 352 12.03 3.58 -20.49
CA VAL A 352 10.62 3.91 -20.20
C VAL A 352 10.00 4.69 -21.35
N LEU A 353 10.69 5.71 -21.86
CA LEU A 353 10.18 6.55 -22.94
C LEU A 353 10.08 5.83 -24.28
N ARG A 354 11.06 4.97 -24.61
CA ARG A 354 10.99 4.13 -25.81
C ARG A 354 9.78 3.20 -25.78
N ARG A 355 9.51 2.60 -24.62
CA ARG A 355 8.37 1.70 -24.41
C ARG A 355 7.02 2.43 -24.38
N LEU A 356 7.04 3.70 -24.00
CA LEU A 356 5.89 4.57 -24.16
C LEU A 356 5.62 4.83 -25.65
N ASP A 357 6.65 5.16 -26.43
CA ASP A 357 6.52 5.45 -27.86
C ASP A 357 6.11 4.21 -28.69
N ASP A 358 6.59 3.01 -28.34
CA ASP A 358 6.22 1.76 -29.03
C ASP A 358 4.94 1.09 -28.47
N GLY A 359 4.35 1.64 -27.41
CA GLY A 359 3.11 1.17 -26.78
C GLY A 359 3.27 -0.07 -25.88
N THR A 360 4.48 -0.61 -25.71
CA THR A 360 4.71 -1.78 -24.84
C THR A 360 4.56 -1.45 -23.35
N LEU A 361 4.78 -0.20 -22.95
CA LEU A 361 4.52 0.27 -21.58
C LEU A 361 3.04 0.12 -21.20
N GLY A 362 2.14 0.60 -22.07
CA GLY A 362 0.70 0.46 -21.88
C GLY A 362 0.23 -1.00 -21.85
N THR A 363 0.91 -1.88 -22.60
CA THR A 363 0.64 -3.32 -22.59
C THR A 363 1.06 -3.95 -21.26
N ALA A 364 2.23 -3.61 -20.72
CA ALA A 364 2.70 -4.10 -19.43
C ALA A 364 1.79 -3.71 -18.26
N ILE A 365 1.17 -2.54 -18.34
CA ILE A 365 0.29 -2.02 -17.29
C ILE A 365 -1.12 -2.62 -17.40
N ASN A 366 -1.72 -2.59 -18.59
CA ASN A 366 -3.14 -2.87 -18.74
C ASN A 366 -3.47 -4.32 -19.13
N LYS A 367 -2.52 -5.05 -19.74
CA LYS A 367 -2.79 -6.37 -20.34
C LYS A 367 -1.98 -7.51 -19.71
N LEU A 368 -0.92 -7.20 -18.99
CA LEU A 368 -0.03 -8.22 -18.44
C LEU A 368 -0.65 -8.83 -17.17
N PRO A 369 -0.97 -10.12 -17.14
CA PRO A 369 -1.63 -10.75 -15.99
C PRO A 369 -0.71 -10.82 -14.77
N ALA A 370 -1.29 -10.97 -13.57
CA ALA A 370 -0.52 -11.00 -12.32
C ALA A 370 0.63 -12.03 -12.29
N PRO A 371 0.43 -13.31 -12.74
CA PRO A 371 1.52 -14.28 -12.78
C PRO A 371 2.69 -13.87 -13.67
N ALA A 372 2.45 -13.11 -14.75
CA ALA A 372 3.53 -12.62 -15.61
C ALA A 372 4.40 -11.57 -14.90
N MET A 373 3.83 -10.89 -13.90
CA MET A 373 4.55 -9.87 -13.15
C MET A 373 5.27 -10.39 -11.94
N ASP A 374 4.82 -11.52 -11.40
CA ASP A 374 5.67 -12.32 -10.52
C ASP A 374 6.95 -12.72 -11.26
N ILE A 375 6.83 -13.19 -12.51
CA ILE A 375 8.00 -13.47 -13.36
C ILE A 375 8.82 -12.20 -13.61
N ALA A 376 8.19 -11.09 -13.97
CA ALA A 376 8.91 -9.84 -14.24
C ALA A 376 9.68 -9.33 -13.01
N ARG A 377 9.11 -9.47 -11.81
CA ARG A 377 9.73 -9.08 -10.54
C ARG A 377 10.93 -9.96 -10.21
N GLU A 378 10.76 -11.27 -10.31
CA GLU A 378 11.79 -12.27 -10.01
C GLU A 378 12.96 -12.20 -10.99
N THR A 379 12.67 -12.01 -12.28
CA THR A 379 13.68 -11.88 -13.34
C THR A 379 14.20 -10.45 -13.50
N ARG A 380 13.62 -9.48 -12.79
CA ARG A 380 13.86 -8.03 -12.96
C ARG A 380 13.74 -7.58 -14.42
N SER A 381 12.80 -8.17 -15.17
CA SER A 381 12.61 -7.92 -16.59
C SER A 381 11.14 -7.99 -16.99
N VAL A 382 10.58 -6.82 -17.31
CA VAL A 382 9.21 -6.71 -17.85
C VAL A 382 9.08 -7.47 -19.17
N ASP A 383 10.14 -7.47 -19.99
CA ASP A 383 10.17 -8.20 -21.26
C ASP A 383 10.06 -9.72 -21.08
N ALA A 384 10.73 -10.27 -20.06
CA ALA A 384 10.61 -11.68 -19.72
C ALA A 384 9.16 -12.05 -19.34
N GLY A 385 8.51 -11.23 -18.52
CA GLY A 385 7.09 -11.40 -18.16
C GLY A 385 6.18 -11.37 -19.38
N ILE A 386 6.36 -10.40 -20.29
CA ILE A 386 5.57 -10.28 -21.53
C ILE A 386 5.76 -11.52 -22.42
N LYS A 387 7.00 -11.96 -22.63
CA LYS A 387 7.32 -13.13 -23.45
C LYS A 387 6.72 -14.42 -22.88
N TRP A 388 6.82 -14.61 -21.56
CA TRP A 388 6.19 -15.75 -20.89
C TRP A 388 4.68 -15.73 -20.98
N ALA A 389 4.04 -14.56 -20.82
CA ALA A 389 2.60 -14.41 -20.99
C ALA A 389 2.16 -14.76 -22.43
N ALA A 390 2.89 -14.27 -23.44
CA ALA A 390 2.60 -14.54 -24.85
C ALA A 390 2.82 -16.00 -25.25
N LEU A 391 3.77 -16.69 -24.62
CA LEU A 391 4.05 -18.11 -24.84
C LEU A 391 3.03 -19.01 -24.13
N ALA A 392 2.80 -18.77 -22.83
CA ALA A 392 2.04 -19.69 -21.98
C ALA A 392 0.52 -19.47 -22.04
N GLY A 393 0.06 -18.25 -22.33
CA GLY A 393 -1.36 -17.92 -22.30
C GLY A 393 -2.00 -18.34 -20.97
N ASP A 394 -3.08 -19.12 -21.05
CA ASP A 394 -3.82 -19.61 -19.87
C ASP A 394 -3.02 -20.56 -18.98
N SER A 395 -1.94 -21.16 -19.49
CA SER A 395 -1.06 -22.05 -18.72
C SER A 395 -0.01 -21.32 -17.90
N LEU A 396 0.02 -19.98 -17.94
CA LEU A 396 1.01 -19.17 -17.23
C LEU A 396 1.06 -19.40 -15.70
N PRO A 397 -0.06 -19.60 -14.98
CA PRO A 397 0.01 -19.93 -13.55
C PRO A 397 0.85 -21.19 -13.26
N LYS A 398 0.73 -22.21 -14.12
CA LYS A 398 1.50 -23.46 -14.00
C LYS A 398 3.00 -23.25 -14.28
N VAL A 399 3.33 -22.33 -15.18
CA VAL A 399 4.73 -21.90 -15.44
C VAL A 399 5.36 -21.27 -14.20
N VAL A 400 4.59 -20.43 -13.49
CA VAL A 400 5.03 -19.79 -12.24
C VAL A 400 5.17 -20.81 -11.11
N GLU A 401 4.17 -21.67 -10.93
CA GLU A 401 4.16 -22.75 -9.93
C GLU A 401 5.40 -23.66 -10.06
N LEU A 402 5.71 -24.07 -11.29
CA LEU A 402 6.86 -24.93 -11.58
C LEU A 402 8.18 -24.15 -11.70
N SER A 403 8.16 -22.83 -11.54
CA SER A 403 9.31 -21.93 -11.67
C SER A 403 10.11 -22.12 -12.97
N LEU A 404 9.43 -22.43 -14.08
CA LEU A 404 10.10 -22.73 -15.36
C LEU A 404 10.89 -21.54 -15.90
N TYR A 405 10.43 -20.32 -15.59
CA TYR A 405 11.11 -19.07 -15.95
C TYR A 405 12.50 -18.91 -15.31
N ARG A 406 12.86 -19.70 -14.30
CA ARG A 406 14.22 -19.74 -13.70
C ARG A 406 15.13 -20.77 -14.38
N ARG A 407 14.58 -21.67 -15.19
CA ARG A 407 15.28 -22.83 -15.76
C ARG A 407 15.46 -22.72 -17.26
N THR A 408 14.56 -22.00 -17.93
CA THR A 408 14.59 -21.84 -19.37
C THR A 408 14.08 -20.45 -19.78
N GLN A 409 14.36 -20.08 -21.02
CA GLN A 409 13.89 -18.82 -21.58
C GLN A 409 12.72 -19.08 -22.56
N PRO A 410 11.79 -18.12 -22.73
CA PRO A 410 10.63 -18.28 -23.61
C PRO A 410 10.98 -18.65 -25.06
N ASP A 411 12.11 -18.17 -25.59
CA ASP A 411 12.61 -18.44 -26.94
C ASP A 411 13.07 -19.90 -27.14
N GLN A 412 13.40 -20.60 -26.06
CA GLN A 412 13.76 -22.03 -26.08
C GLN A 412 12.54 -22.96 -26.12
N LEU A 413 11.33 -22.40 -26.10
CA LEU A 413 10.08 -23.14 -26.09
C LEU A 413 9.14 -22.65 -27.20
N SER A 414 8.52 -23.61 -27.89
CA SER A 414 7.30 -23.35 -28.67
C SER A 414 6.06 -23.54 -27.79
N ARG A 415 4.92 -23.00 -28.22
CA ARG A 415 3.63 -23.24 -27.52
C ARG A 415 3.32 -24.74 -27.42
N ALA A 416 3.54 -25.49 -28.50
CA ALA A 416 3.32 -26.93 -28.54
C ALA A 416 4.24 -27.68 -27.57
N SER A 417 5.53 -27.33 -27.51
CA SER A 417 6.48 -27.95 -26.58
C SER A 417 6.14 -27.62 -25.12
N LEU A 418 5.71 -26.39 -24.82
CA LEU A 418 5.29 -26.02 -23.47
C LEU A 418 4.01 -26.78 -23.05
N GLN A 419 3.00 -26.85 -23.91
CA GLN A 419 1.78 -27.61 -23.64
C GLN A 419 2.09 -29.08 -23.37
N ARG A 420 2.97 -29.67 -24.19
CA ARG A 420 3.41 -31.05 -24.00
C ARG A 420 4.14 -31.27 -22.69
N LEU A 421 5.06 -30.37 -22.31
CA LEU A 421 5.70 -30.42 -20.99
C LEU A 421 4.64 -30.44 -19.90
N LEU A 422 3.75 -29.44 -19.89
CA LEU A 422 2.76 -29.27 -18.82
C LEU A 422 1.72 -30.40 -18.74
N ALA A 423 1.49 -31.11 -19.84
CA ALA A 423 0.64 -32.30 -19.91
C ALA A 423 1.27 -33.55 -19.26
N LEU A 424 2.58 -33.54 -18.97
CA LEU A 424 3.22 -34.66 -18.27
C LEU A 424 2.77 -34.78 -16.81
N GLU A 425 2.25 -33.71 -16.19
CA GLU A 425 1.74 -33.73 -14.80
C GLU A 425 2.73 -34.31 -13.77
N ASP A 426 4.03 -34.29 -14.07
CA ASP A 426 5.11 -34.79 -13.22
C ASP A 426 6.14 -33.67 -13.06
N GLN A 427 6.18 -33.05 -11.89
CA GLN A 427 7.02 -31.88 -11.64
C GLN A 427 8.50 -32.13 -11.92
N LEU A 428 9.04 -33.30 -11.54
CA LEU A 428 10.44 -33.62 -11.74
C LEU A 428 10.76 -33.78 -13.22
N ALA A 429 9.92 -34.52 -13.95
CA ALA A 429 10.08 -34.73 -15.38
C ALA A 429 9.98 -33.40 -16.13
N ILE A 430 9.00 -32.56 -15.79
CA ILE A 430 8.79 -31.26 -16.43
C ILE A 430 10.01 -30.36 -16.23
N VAL A 431 10.49 -30.22 -15.00
CA VAL A 431 11.62 -29.34 -14.71
C VAL A 431 12.88 -29.79 -15.46
N ARG A 432 13.21 -31.09 -15.43
CA ARG A 432 14.39 -31.62 -16.14
C ARG A 432 14.28 -31.45 -17.65
N LEU A 433 13.12 -31.77 -18.22
CA LEU A 433 12.89 -31.61 -19.66
C LEU A 433 12.82 -30.14 -20.08
N ALA A 434 12.44 -29.22 -19.18
CA ALA A 434 12.47 -27.78 -19.43
C ALA A 434 13.90 -27.21 -19.42
N SER A 435 14.79 -27.76 -18.59
CA SER A 435 16.19 -27.31 -18.48
C SER A 435 17.07 -27.67 -19.69
N ILE A 436 16.72 -28.69 -20.47
CA ILE A 436 17.51 -29.07 -21.66
C ILE A 436 17.21 -28.18 -22.87
N ASP A 437 18.14 -28.17 -23.84
CA ASP A 437 18.01 -27.39 -25.07
C ASP A 437 16.78 -27.78 -25.91
N ARG A 438 16.27 -26.82 -26.68
CA ARG A 438 15.09 -27.01 -27.53
C ARG A 438 15.20 -28.22 -28.47
N ALA A 439 16.31 -28.32 -29.21
CA ALA A 439 16.52 -29.43 -30.14
C ALA A 439 16.58 -30.79 -29.42
N ALA A 440 17.16 -30.79 -28.21
CA ALA A 440 17.28 -31.99 -27.41
C ALA A 440 15.89 -32.47 -26.95
N ARG A 441 15.10 -31.54 -26.42
CA ARG A 441 13.72 -31.73 -25.97
C ARG A 441 12.79 -32.20 -27.09
N ASP A 442 12.84 -31.55 -28.25
CA ASP A 442 11.97 -31.87 -29.39
C ASP A 442 12.20 -33.32 -29.88
N THR A 443 13.44 -33.80 -29.87
CA THR A 443 13.76 -35.21 -30.20
C THR A 443 13.19 -36.18 -29.16
N LEU A 444 13.30 -35.86 -27.85
CA LEU A 444 12.76 -36.71 -26.79
C LEU A 444 11.23 -36.71 -26.78
N PHE A 445 10.60 -35.66 -27.30
CA PHE A 445 9.16 -35.59 -27.52
C PHE A 445 8.68 -36.50 -28.66
N GLU A 446 9.53 -37.28 -29.31
CA GLU A 446 9.03 -38.39 -30.15
C GLU A 446 8.42 -39.53 -29.30
N LEU A 447 8.76 -39.61 -28.00
CA LEU A 447 8.25 -40.62 -27.06
C LEU A 447 6.82 -40.36 -26.60
N ASN A 448 6.07 -41.42 -26.25
CA ASN A 448 4.82 -41.27 -25.51
C ASN A 448 5.06 -40.74 -24.08
N ASP A 449 4.01 -40.24 -23.43
CA ASP A 449 4.13 -39.55 -22.14
C ASP A 449 4.63 -40.46 -21.02
N SER A 450 4.27 -41.76 -21.00
CA SER A 450 4.76 -42.69 -19.97
C SER A 450 6.27 -42.93 -20.09
N ASP A 451 6.75 -43.18 -21.31
CA ASP A 451 8.17 -43.43 -21.56
C ASP A 451 9.00 -42.17 -21.30
N LEU A 452 8.48 -41.01 -21.70
CA LEU A 452 9.12 -39.72 -21.49
C LEU A 452 9.23 -39.38 -19.99
N LYS A 453 8.18 -39.64 -19.19
CA LYS A 453 8.23 -39.47 -17.72
C LYS A 453 9.25 -40.40 -17.09
N ASN A 454 9.24 -41.69 -17.44
CA ASN A 454 10.19 -42.66 -16.91
C ASN A 454 11.63 -42.28 -17.24
N LEU A 455 11.88 -41.85 -18.48
CA LEU A 455 13.17 -41.39 -18.94
C LEU A 455 13.63 -40.14 -18.17
N ALA A 456 12.78 -39.12 -18.06
CA ALA A 456 13.14 -37.87 -17.39
C ALA A 456 13.36 -38.05 -15.87
N ARG A 457 12.67 -39.00 -15.22
CA ARG A 457 12.89 -39.31 -13.79
C ARG A 457 14.18 -40.08 -13.56
N SER A 458 14.56 -40.95 -14.49
CA SER A 458 15.74 -41.82 -14.36
C SER A 458 17.04 -41.15 -14.79
N LEU A 459 17.00 -40.21 -15.73
CA LEU A 459 18.19 -39.55 -16.28
C LEU A 459 18.33 -38.10 -15.80
N THR A 460 19.58 -37.67 -15.66
CA THR A 460 19.95 -36.27 -15.41
C THR A 460 19.80 -35.40 -16.67
N GLU A 461 19.84 -34.07 -16.52
CA GLU A 461 19.72 -33.12 -17.63
C GLU A 461 20.83 -33.31 -18.69
N ASP A 462 22.06 -33.60 -18.24
CA ASP A 462 23.20 -33.89 -19.10
C ASP A 462 23.04 -35.20 -19.85
N GLU A 463 22.52 -36.24 -19.19
CA GLU A 463 22.26 -37.54 -19.81
C GLU A 463 21.13 -37.47 -20.83
N LEU A 464 20.06 -36.71 -20.55
CA LEU A 464 18.98 -36.44 -21.50
C LEU A 464 19.50 -35.70 -22.74
N SER A 465 20.36 -34.70 -22.55
CA SER A 465 20.98 -33.96 -23.65
C SER A 465 21.95 -34.83 -24.46
N SER A 466 22.71 -35.69 -23.78
CA SER A 466 23.64 -36.67 -24.38
C SER A 466 22.90 -37.73 -25.19
N LEU A 467 21.79 -38.25 -24.66
CA LEU A 467 20.92 -39.20 -25.35
C LEU A 467 20.33 -38.56 -26.59
N SER A 468 19.80 -37.34 -26.48
CA SER A 468 19.18 -36.67 -27.61
C SER A 468 20.15 -36.44 -28.78
N ARG A 469 21.38 -35.98 -28.50
CA ARG A 469 22.44 -35.85 -29.50
C ARG A 469 22.76 -37.17 -30.22
N TYR A 470 22.75 -38.28 -29.48
CA TYR A 470 22.94 -39.60 -30.06
C TYR A 470 21.79 -39.97 -31.02
N LEU A 471 20.54 -39.70 -30.62
CA LEU A 471 19.35 -40.01 -31.41
C LEU A 471 19.26 -39.21 -32.72
N THR A 472 19.77 -37.97 -32.75
CA THR A 472 19.80 -37.14 -33.96
C THR A 472 20.64 -37.78 -35.09
N GLY A 473 21.70 -38.52 -34.75
CA GLY A 473 22.54 -39.22 -35.73
C GLY A 473 21.95 -40.53 -36.27
N LEU A 474 20.85 -41.01 -35.68
CA LEU A 474 20.22 -42.29 -36.04
C LEU A 474 19.05 -42.09 -37.02
N GLN A 475 18.89 -43.07 -37.91
CA GLN A 475 17.69 -43.28 -38.73
C GLN A 475 16.48 -43.60 -37.83
N LYS A 476 15.27 -43.40 -38.36
CA LYS A 476 14.02 -43.47 -37.60
C LYS A 476 13.82 -44.78 -36.83
N GLU A 477 13.97 -45.93 -37.50
CA GLU A 477 13.74 -47.24 -36.85
C GLU A 477 14.78 -47.56 -35.75
N PRO A 478 16.11 -47.42 -35.97
CA PRO A 478 17.10 -47.55 -34.90
C PRO A 478 16.88 -46.59 -33.74
N ARG A 479 16.49 -45.34 -34.02
CA ARG A 479 16.20 -44.32 -33.02
C ARG A 479 15.07 -44.75 -32.09
N GLU A 480 13.94 -45.17 -32.64
CA GLU A 480 12.80 -45.67 -31.86
C GLU A 480 13.17 -46.89 -31.01
N ARG A 481 14.07 -47.76 -31.52
CA ARG A 481 14.56 -48.93 -30.78
C ARG A 481 15.41 -48.53 -29.57
N VAL A 482 16.35 -47.59 -29.74
CA VAL A 482 17.14 -47.03 -28.62
C VAL A 482 16.22 -46.37 -27.60
N LEU A 483 15.30 -45.53 -28.06
CA LEU A 483 14.34 -44.82 -27.23
C LEU A 483 13.52 -45.76 -26.34
N ARG A 484 12.93 -46.81 -26.93
CA ARG A 484 12.17 -47.83 -26.17
C ARG A 484 13.04 -48.62 -25.20
N ALA A 485 14.25 -48.97 -25.60
CA ALA A 485 15.15 -49.78 -24.78
C ALA A 485 15.65 -49.00 -23.55
N VAL A 486 16.03 -47.73 -23.74
CA VAL A 486 16.46 -46.83 -22.65
C VAL A 486 15.28 -46.44 -21.76
N ALA A 487 14.07 -46.21 -22.33
CA ALA A 487 12.88 -45.95 -21.53
C ALA A 487 12.49 -47.16 -20.65
N ALA A 488 12.64 -48.38 -21.16
CA ALA A 488 12.37 -49.62 -20.40
C ALA A 488 13.46 -49.94 -19.37
N ASN A 489 14.73 -49.67 -19.69
CA ASN A 489 15.86 -49.85 -18.79
C ASN A 489 16.89 -48.71 -18.93
N PRO A 490 16.82 -47.69 -18.06
CA PRO A 490 17.68 -46.52 -18.14
C PRO A 490 19.18 -46.83 -18.08
N THR A 491 19.59 -47.92 -17.43
CA THR A 491 21.01 -48.32 -17.35
C THR A 491 21.62 -48.67 -18.71
N GLN A 492 20.80 -48.99 -19.72
CA GLN A 492 21.26 -49.24 -21.08
C GLN A 492 21.83 -47.99 -21.76
N ILE A 493 21.59 -46.79 -21.22
CA ILE A 493 22.27 -45.59 -21.72
C ILE A 493 23.79 -45.70 -21.55
N HIS A 494 24.27 -46.39 -20.50
CA HIS A 494 25.71 -46.53 -20.24
C HIS A 494 26.41 -47.45 -21.24
N SER A 495 25.72 -48.44 -21.83
CA SER A 495 26.30 -49.25 -22.90
C SER A 495 26.39 -48.48 -24.23
N LEU A 496 25.65 -47.39 -24.34
CA LEU A 496 25.60 -46.48 -25.49
C LEU A 496 26.26 -45.12 -25.21
N SER A 497 26.83 -44.91 -24.02
CA SER A 497 27.29 -43.58 -23.59
C SER A 497 28.65 -43.21 -24.16
N SER A 498 29.47 -44.17 -24.59
CA SER A 498 30.80 -43.87 -25.10
C SER A 498 30.71 -43.22 -26.48
N ASP A 499 31.40 -42.10 -26.66
CA ASP A 499 31.43 -41.38 -27.94
C ASP A 499 31.90 -42.26 -29.09
N ARG A 500 32.84 -43.16 -28.79
CA ARG A 500 33.35 -44.15 -29.74
C ARG A 500 32.28 -45.12 -30.22
N VAL A 501 31.47 -45.68 -29.32
CA VAL A 501 30.35 -46.56 -29.67
C VAL A 501 29.33 -45.78 -30.49
N ARG A 502 28.98 -44.57 -30.06
CA ARG A 502 27.97 -43.75 -30.75
C ARG A 502 28.37 -43.41 -32.18
N GLN A 503 29.60 -42.95 -32.39
CA GLN A 503 30.14 -42.68 -33.73
C GLN A 503 30.17 -43.95 -34.59
N ALA A 504 30.57 -45.09 -34.02
CA ALA A 504 30.63 -46.35 -34.75
C ALA A 504 29.25 -46.89 -35.12
N VAL A 505 28.21 -46.68 -34.30
CA VAL A 505 26.82 -47.00 -34.65
C VAL A 505 26.34 -46.09 -35.78
N VAL A 506 26.55 -44.77 -35.67
CA VAL A 506 26.10 -43.81 -36.70
C VAL A 506 26.78 -44.07 -38.04
N ALA A 507 28.07 -44.44 -38.03
CA ALA A 507 28.85 -44.77 -39.23
C ALA A 507 28.55 -46.16 -39.82
N SER A 508 27.75 -46.99 -39.15
CA SER A 508 27.39 -48.32 -39.67
C SER A 508 26.35 -48.23 -40.77
N THR A 509 26.53 -48.99 -41.86
CA THR A 509 25.59 -49.08 -42.99
C THR A 509 24.21 -49.55 -42.55
N ASP A 510 24.17 -50.50 -41.61
CA ASP A 510 22.96 -50.99 -40.95
C ASP A 510 22.96 -50.58 -39.48
N GLN A 511 22.42 -49.39 -39.22
CA GLN A 511 22.28 -48.85 -37.88
C GLN A 511 21.35 -49.71 -37.00
N SER A 512 20.37 -50.41 -37.59
CA SER A 512 19.44 -51.28 -36.86
C SER A 512 20.16 -52.49 -36.26
N ALA A 513 21.02 -53.13 -37.06
CA ALA A 513 21.87 -54.23 -36.61
C ALA A 513 22.89 -53.75 -35.57
N ALA A 514 23.54 -52.60 -35.79
CA ALA A 514 24.51 -52.01 -34.87
C ALA A 514 23.91 -51.70 -33.49
N VAL A 515 22.73 -51.05 -33.46
CA VAL A 515 21.98 -50.78 -32.23
C VAL A 515 21.58 -52.09 -31.53
N SER A 516 21.11 -53.08 -32.29
CA SER A 516 20.66 -54.37 -31.73
C SER A 516 21.81 -55.17 -31.11
N MET A 517 23.02 -55.08 -31.68
CA MET A 517 24.24 -55.66 -31.11
C MET A 517 24.57 -55.03 -29.75
N MET A 518 24.54 -53.69 -29.66
CA MET A 518 24.91 -52.98 -28.43
C MET A 518 23.86 -53.13 -27.32
N LEU A 519 22.57 -53.04 -27.65
CA LEU A 519 21.46 -53.14 -26.69
C LEU A 519 21.21 -54.57 -26.15
N ARG A 520 21.78 -55.61 -26.78
CA ARG A 520 21.57 -57.00 -26.36
C ARG A 520 22.12 -57.24 -24.94
N SER A 521 21.23 -57.57 -24.00
CA SER A 521 21.60 -57.94 -22.63
C SER A 521 22.19 -59.35 -22.60
N GLY A 522 23.45 -59.50 -22.17
CA GLY A 522 24.11 -60.82 -22.13
C GLY A 522 24.52 -61.35 -23.52
N GLY A 523 25.28 -62.46 -23.52
CA GLY A 523 25.83 -63.08 -24.75
C GLY A 523 27.30 -62.75 -25.05
N GLY A 524 28.02 -62.08 -24.14
CA GLY A 524 29.43 -61.70 -24.34
C GLY A 524 30.38 -62.87 -24.66
N LEU A 525 29.99 -64.09 -24.27
CA LEU A 525 30.72 -65.34 -24.50
C LEU A 525 29.88 -66.42 -25.20
N ASP A 526 28.67 -66.08 -25.69
CA ASP A 526 27.87 -67.04 -26.45
C ASP A 526 28.44 -67.18 -27.87
N PRO A 527 28.93 -68.37 -28.26
CA PRO A 527 29.57 -68.56 -29.56
C PRO A 527 28.63 -68.27 -30.74
N GLY A 528 27.33 -68.52 -30.61
CA GLY A 528 26.35 -68.27 -31.66
C GLY A 528 26.14 -66.77 -31.90
N VAL A 529 26.10 -66.00 -30.81
CA VAL A 529 25.99 -64.53 -30.84
C VAL A 529 27.26 -63.92 -31.42
N ILE A 530 28.45 -64.35 -30.97
CA ILE A 530 29.73 -63.85 -31.47
C ILE A 530 29.87 -64.14 -32.97
N ALA A 531 29.53 -65.35 -33.43
CA ALA A 531 29.62 -65.70 -34.85
C ALA A 531 28.68 -64.86 -35.72
N HIS A 532 27.46 -64.57 -35.23
CA HIS A 532 26.53 -63.68 -35.92
C HIS A 532 27.06 -62.25 -36.00
N ASP A 533 27.58 -61.71 -34.89
CA ASP A 533 28.06 -60.34 -34.81
C ASP A 533 29.36 -60.14 -35.64
N VAL A 534 30.24 -61.15 -35.70
CA VAL A 534 31.40 -61.19 -36.62
C VAL A 534 30.94 -61.15 -38.08
N ARG A 535 29.90 -61.90 -38.44
CA ARG A 535 29.36 -61.91 -39.80
C ARG A 535 28.80 -60.54 -40.20
N LEU A 536 28.09 -59.86 -39.30
CA LEU A 536 27.58 -58.50 -39.53
C LEU A 536 28.72 -57.50 -39.82
N VAL A 537 29.88 -57.69 -39.17
CA VAL A 537 31.08 -56.88 -39.42
C VAL A 537 31.79 -57.27 -40.72
N SER A 538 31.94 -58.57 -41.00
CA SER A 538 32.59 -59.04 -42.24
C SER A 538 31.81 -58.65 -43.50
N ASP A 539 30.48 -58.59 -43.38
CA ASP A 539 29.58 -58.18 -44.47
C ASP A 539 29.54 -56.65 -44.67
N GLY A 540 30.32 -55.88 -43.88
CA GLY A 540 30.38 -54.42 -43.97
C GLY A 540 29.11 -53.70 -43.49
N ARG A 541 28.21 -54.42 -42.81
CA ARG A 541 26.93 -53.87 -42.32
C ARG A 541 27.10 -53.09 -41.01
N VAL A 542 28.02 -53.56 -40.14
CA VAL A 542 28.28 -52.97 -38.82
C VAL A 542 29.76 -52.61 -38.67
N SER A 543 30.06 -51.48 -38.02
CA SER A 543 31.44 -51.04 -37.77
C SER A 543 32.23 -52.05 -36.93
N PRO A 544 33.47 -52.43 -37.32
CA PRO A 544 34.30 -53.37 -36.56
C PRO A 544 34.62 -52.92 -35.14
N ILE A 545 34.59 -51.60 -34.87
CA ILE A 545 34.83 -51.03 -33.55
C ILE A 545 33.78 -51.54 -32.54
N LEU A 546 32.54 -51.75 -32.97
CA LEU A 546 31.45 -52.21 -32.09
C LEU A 546 31.66 -53.64 -31.61
N LEU A 547 32.28 -54.50 -32.43
CA LEU A 547 32.64 -55.86 -32.04
C LEU A 547 33.67 -55.86 -30.91
N TRP A 548 34.63 -54.93 -30.94
CA TRP A 548 35.63 -54.77 -29.88
C TRP A 548 35.03 -54.31 -28.57
N GLU A 549 34.13 -53.33 -28.62
CA GLU A 549 33.46 -52.82 -27.42
C GLU A 549 32.48 -53.84 -26.83
N LYS A 550 31.85 -54.68 -27.67
CA LYS A 550 30.91 -55.71 -27.21
C LYS A 550 31.58 -56.98 -26.71
N HIS A 551 32.65 -57.44 -27.36
CA HIS A 551 33.29 -58.73 -27.09
C HIS A 551 34.82 -58.62 -26.92
N PRO A 552 35.33 -57.81 -25.98
CA PRO A 552 36.77 -57.59 -25.83
C PRO A 552 37.52 -58.90 -25.52
N LEU A 553 36.95 -59.75 -24.65
CA LEU A 553 37.56 -61.03 -24.26
C LEU A 553 37.60 -62.05 -25.40
N ALA A 554 36.56 -62.09 -26.25
CA ALA A 554 36.53 -63.01 -27.38
C ALA A 554 37.59 -62.64 -28.43
N ILE A 555 37.79 -61.34 -28.67
CA ILE A 555 38.82 -60.90 -29.62
C ILE A 555 40.23 -61.15 -29.05
N ILE A 556 40.48 -60.85 -27.77
CA ILE A 556 41.76 -61.17 -27.11
C ILE A 556 42.02 -62.67 -27.17
N GLY A 557 41.02 -63.50 -26.87
CA GLY A 557 41.09 -64.95 -26.97
C GLY A 557 41.40 -65.44 -28.39
N PHE A 558 40.73 -64.89 -29.40
CA PHE A 558 41.00 -65.22 -30.81
C PHE A 558 42.42 -64.85 -31.23
N VAL A 559 42.91 -63.66 -30.85
CA VAL A 559 44.29 -63.24 -31.14
C VAL A 559 45.29 -64.16 -30.45
N LEU A 560 45.05 -64.56 -29.19
CA LEU A 560 45.90 -65.51 -28.48
C LEU A 560 45.93 -66.89 -29.16
N VAL A 561 44.77 -67.43 -29.55
CA VAL A 561 44.68 -68.71 -30.26
C VAL A 561 45.37 -68.63 -31.62
N LEU A 562 45.19 -67.54 -32.37
CA LEU A 562 45.86 -67.30 -33.64
C LEU A 562 47.39 -67.23 -33.45
N LEU A 563 47.85 -66.55 -32.40
CA LEU A 563 49.27 -66.41 -32.08
C LEU A 563 49.86 -67.76 -31.66
N LEU A 564 49.14 -68.56 -30.86
CA LEU A 564 49.53 -69.94 -30.53
C LEU A 564 49.59 -70.83 -31.77
N LEU A 565 48.62 -70.72 -32.68
CA LEU A 565 48.62 -71.43 -33.96
C LEU A 565 49.80 -71.02 -34.83
N LEU A 566 50.11 -69.71 -34.93
CA LEU A 566 51.25 -69.21 -35.67
C LEU A 566 52.58 -69.65 -35.04
N LEU A 567 52.67 -69.72 -33.71
CA LEU A 567 53.84 -70.27 -33.01
C LEU A 567 53.98 -71.78 -33.24
N LEU A 568 52.88 -72.53 -33.24
CA LEU A 568 52.86 -73.95 -33.60
C LEU A 568 53.27 -74.16 -35.06
N LEU A 569 52.75 -73.35 -35.98
CA LEU A 569 53.11 -73.39 -37.40
C LEU A 569 54.58 -73.03 -37.60
N ARG A 570 55.08 -71.99 -36.91
CA ARG A 570 56.50 -71.62 -36.92
C ARG A 570 57.37 -72.75 -36.37
N ARG A 571 56.92 -73.42 -35.32
CA ARG A 571 57.62 -74.59 -34.77
C ARG A 571 57.62 -75.77 -35.75
N LEU A 572 56.54 -75.98 -36.50
CA LEU A 572 56.43 -77.03 -37.52
C LEU A 572 57.23 -76.73 -38.80
N LEU A 573 57.31 -75.45 -39.20
CA LEU A 573 58.00 -75.02 -40.43
C LEU A 573 59.48 -74.67 -40.23
N PHE A 574 59.92 -74.35 -39.00
CA PHE A 574 61.29 -73.92 -38.68
C PHE A 574 62.01 -74.81 -37.64
N THR A 575 61.67 -76.10 -37.56
CA THR A 575 62.48 -77.09 -36.83
C THR A 575 63.85 -77.26 -37.48
N ARG A 576 64.88 -76.63 -36.90
CA ARG A 576 66.29 -76.91 -37.26
C ARG A 576 66.65 -78.37 -36.90
N PRO A 577 67.36 -79.11 -37.77
CA PRO A 577 67.94 -80.39 -37.38
C PRO A 577 69.00 -80.15 -36.30
N ARG A 578 68.91 -80.87 -35.17
CA ARG A 578 70.02 -81.00 -34.22
C ARG A 578 71.14 -81.77 -34.92
N SER A 579 72.23 -81.07 -35.26
CA SER A 579 73.48 -81.69 -35.66
C SER A 579 74.08 -82.40 -34.45
N ASN A 580 74.15 -83.72 -34.50
CA ASN A 580 75.09 -84.50 -33.70
C ASN A 580 76.51 -84.22 -34.22
N ALA A 581 77.43 -83.83 -33.35
CA ALA A 581 78.86 -84.05 -33.56
C ALA A 581 79.58 -84.08 -32.19
N THR A 582 80.29 -85.19 -32.00
CA THR A 582 81.10 -85.63 -30.86
C THR A 582 82.35 -84.78 -30.61
N ALA A 583 82.68 -84.55 -29.34
CA ALA A 583 83.96 -84.89 -28.70
C ALA A 583 83.72 -85.05 -27.20
#